data_AF-A0A177SYK4-F1
#
_entry.id   AF-A0A177SYK4-F1
#
_cell.length_a   1.000
_cell.length_b   1.000
_cell.length_c   1.000
_cell.angle_alpha   90.00
_cell.angle_beta   90.00
_cell.angle_gamma   90.00
#
_symmetry.space_group_name_H-M   'P 1'
#
loop_
_entity.id
_entity.type
_entity.pdbx_description
1 polymer ?
#
loop_
_entity_poly.entity_id
_entity_poly.type
_entity_poly.pdbx_seq_one_letter_code
_entity_poly.pdbx_strand_id
1 'polypeptide(L)'
;MLQGLHDAIDDNPGDVVVVLHQLGNHGPSYFKRYPPSLRRFVPDCRSPDLGKCSREEIVNAYDNAILETDDFLARTIRMLAQDRSHDTAMIYLSDHGESLGEGNLYLHGFPYAIAPETQIKVPMVVWISPGMRDNAGIDVRCVKRQAGNSLSHDNLFHSVLGLMQVRSSVYDPDLDVFSECIDSKIAP
;
A
#
# COMPACT_ATOMS: atom_id res chain seq x y z
N MET A 1 13.83 7.20 0.78
CA MET A 1 13.37 5.81 1.00
C MET A 1 13.77 4.86 -0.13
N LEU A 2 13.68 5.21 -1.41
CA LEU A 2 14.11 4.30 -2.50
C LEU A 2 15.63 4.26 -2.75
N GLN A 3 16.38 5.22 -2.20
CA GLN A 3 17.84 5.23 -2.33
C GLN A 3 18.43 3.99 -1.64
N GLY A 4 19.25 3.22 -2.37
CA GLY A 4 19.87 1.98 -1.89
C GLY A 4 18.96 0.75 -1.92
N LEU A 5 17.70 0.87 -2.36
CA LEU A 5 16.78 -0.27 -2.42
C LEU A 5 17.21 -1.29 -3.48
N HIS A 6 17.64 -0.84 -4.65
CA HIS A 6 18.11 -1.74 -5.72
C HIS A 6 19.35 -2.51 -5.28
N ASP A 7 20.34 -1.82 -4.68
CA ASP A 7 21.54 -2.46 -4.15
C ASP A 7 21.19 -3.49 -3.06
N ALA A 8 20.25 -3.17 -2.17
CA ALA A 8 19.77 -4.11 -1.15
C ALA A 8 19.07 -5.35 -1.72
N ILE A 9 18.44 -5.25 -2.89
CA ILE A 9 17.85 -6.39 -3.61
C ILE A 9 18.96 -7.21 -4.27
N ASP A 10 19.87 -6.57 -5.03
CA ASP A 10 20.92 -7.25 -5.78
C ASP A 10 21.97 -7.95 -4.90
N ASP A 11 22.24 -7.43 -3.69
CA ASP A 11 23.15 -8.05 -2.73
C ASP A 11 22.60 -9.34 -2.10
N ASN A 12 21.32 -9.68 -2.35
CA ASN A 12 20.67 -10.89 -1.86
C ASN A 12 20.34 -11.85 -3.02
N PRO A 13 21.11 -12.93 -3.25
CA PRO A 13 20.90 -13.82 -4.39
C PRO A 13 19.72 -14.81 -4.25
N GLY A 14 18.89 -14.66 -3.23
CA GLY A 14 17.73 -15.51 -2.97
C GLY A 14 16.50 -14.67 -2.67
N ASP A 15 15.39 -15.33 -2.35
CA ASP A 15 14.13 -14.62 -2.16
C ASP A 15 14.20 -13.62 -1.00
N VAL A 16 13.80 -12.37 -1.26
CA VAL A 16 13.92 -11.26 -0.33
C VAL A 16 12.59 -10.54 -0.14
N VAL A 17 12.26 -10.23 1.11
CA VAL A 17 11.14 -9.36 1.46
C VAL A 17 11.69 -8.05 2.00
N VAL A 18 11.41 -6.95 1.31
CA VAL A 18 11.80 -5.60 1.76
C VAL A 18 10.57 -4.84 2.24
N VAL A 19 10.64 -4.30 3.45
CA VAL A 19 9.57 -3.50 4.04
C VAL A 19 9.95 -2.02 4.04
N LEU A 20 9.17 -1.21 3.31
CA LEU A 20 9.33 0.24 3.23
C LEU A 20 8.23 0.91 4.08
N HIS A 21 8.56 1.27 5.31
CA HIS A 21 7.61 1.91 6.22
C HIS A 21 7.56 3.42 6.00
N GLN A 22 6.49 3.90 5.38
CA GLN A 22 6.33 5.30 4.99
C GLN A 22 5.70 6.13 6.12
N LEU A 23 6.03 7.42 6.17
CA LEU A 23 5.24 8.38 6.95
C LEU A 23 3.88 8.66 6.27
N GLY A 24 3.79 8.46 4.95
CA GLY A 24 2.55 8.55 4.17
C GLY A 24 1.79 9.86 4.39
N ASN A 25 0.50 9.72 4.69
CA ASN A 25 -0.42 10.83 4.87
C ASN A 25 -0.47 11.37 6.31
N HIS A 26 0.49 11.03 7.18
CA HIS A 26 0.44 11.37 8.61
C HIS A 26 0.27 12.88 8.89
N GLY A 27 -0.81 13.20 9.62
CA GLY A 27 -1.18 14.54 10.08
C GLY A 27 -0.43 15.02 11.34
N PRO A 28 -0.82 16.17 11.91
CA PRO A 28 -1.67 17.19 11.29
C PRO A 28 -0.93 18.01 10.21
N SER A 29 0.40 17.82 10.05
CA SER A 29 1.21 18.56 9.09
C SER A 29 1.16 17.95 7.67
N TYR A 30 -0.03 17.72 7.12
CA TYR A 30 -0.21 17.12 5.78
C TYR A 30 0.60 17.86 4.70
N PHE A 31 0.67 19.19 4.81
CA PHE A 31 1.41 20.08 3.92
C PHE A 31 2.93 19.84 3.81
N LYS A 32 3.49 19.03 4.71
CA LYS A 32 4.90 18.60 4.69
C LYS A 32 5.09 17.21 4.05
N ARG A 33 4.02 16.59 3.55
CA ARG A 33 4.05 15.25 2.94
C ARG A 33 4.25 15.27 1.43
N TYR A 34 4.18 16.45 0.80
CA TYR A 34 4.32 16.58 -0.65
C TYR A 34 5.20 17.79 -1.02
N PRO A 35 5.97 17.68 -2.11
CA PRO A 35 6.72 18.80 -2.67
C PRO A 35 5.79 19.80 -3.37
N PRO A 36 6.27 21.03 -3.66
CA PRO A 36 5.49 22.02 -4.41
C PRO A 36 4.99 21.53 -5.78
N SER A 37 5.71 20.62 -6.44
CA SER A 37 5.31 20.04 -7.73
C SER A 37 4.06 19.15 -7.66
N LEU A 38 3.73 18.62 -6.48
CA LEU A 38 2.53 17.82 -6.24
C LEU A 38 1.43 18.58 -5.49
N ARG A 39 1.60 19.89 -5.27
CA ARG A 39 0.57 20.77 -4.69
C ARG A 39 -0.47 21.14 -5.74
N ARG A 40 -1.33 20.19 -6.09
CA ARG A 40 -2.33 20.31 -7.15
C ARG A 40 -3.65 20.90 -6.67
N PHE A 41 -4.12 20.47 -5.49
CA PHE A 41 -5.38 20.91 -4.92
C PHE A 41 -5.14 22.13 -4.02
N VAL A 42 -5.80 23.24 -4.31
CA VAL A 42 -5.61 24.54 -3.64
C VAL A 42 -6.95 25.27 -3.46
N PRO A 43 -7.12 26.08 -2.39
CA PRO A 43 -6.17 26.29 -1.30
C PRO A 43 -6.00 25.04 -0.43
N ASP A 44 -4.79 24.78 0.06
CA ASP A 44 -4.44 23.68 0.96
C ASP A 44 -4.08 24.22 2.36
N CYS A 45 -4.36 23.46 3.40
CA CYS A 45 -4.07 23.85 4.78
C CYS A 45 -2.55 23.84 5.02
N ARG A 46 -1.94 25.01 5.22
CA ARG A 46 -0.50 25.17 5.46
C ARG A 46 -0.12 25.29 6.94
N SER A 47 -0.93 24.73 7.83
CA SER A 47 -0.80 24.83 9.29
C SER A 47 -0.93 23.45 9.95
N PRO A 48 -0.14 23.13 11.00
CA PRO A 48 -0.39 21.95 11.83
C PRO A 48 -1.60 22.14 12.78
N ASP A 49 -2.06 23.37 12.95
CA ASP A 49 -3.27 23.70 13.71
C ASP A 49 -4.45 23.66 12.74
N LEU A 50 -5.09 22.48 12.65
CA LEU A 50 -6.18 22.21 11.70
C LEU A 50 -7.40 23.10 11.95
N GLY A 51 -7.62 23.56 13.19
CA GLY A 51 -8.73 24.46 13.54
C GLY A 51 -8.64 25.85 12.89
N LYS A 52 -7.48 26.21 12.33
CA LYS A 52 -7.28 27.46 11.56
C LYS A 52 -7.59 27.31 10.07
N CYS A 53 -7.84 26.10 9.60
CA CYS A 53 -8.12 25.81 8.22
C CYS A 53 -9.60 25.45 8.05
N SER A 54 -10.16 25.79 6.90
CA SER A 54 -11.43 25.18 6.48
C SER A 54 -11.24 23.69 6.25
N ARG A 55 -12.33 22.92 6.35
CA ARG A 55 -12.32 21.49 6.04
C ARG A 55 -11.84 21.21 4.61
N GLU A 56 -12.22 22.04 3.65
CA GLU A 56 -11.78 21.92 2.25
C GLU A 56 -10.25 22.07 2.12
N GLU A 57 -9.64 23.03 2.82
CA GLU A 57 -8.19 23.20 2.84
C GLU A 57 -7.47 21.98 3.43
N ILE A 58 -8.04 21.37 4.48
CA ILE A 58 -7.49 20.15 5.10
C ILE A 58 -7.56 18.99 4.11
N VAL A 59 -8.71 18.79 3.45
CA VAL A 59 -8.90 17.75 2.42
C VAL A 59 -7.93 17.96 1.27
N ASN A 60 -7.80 19.18 0.75
CA ASN A 60 -6.86 19.49 -0.32
C ASN A 60 -5.39 19.20 0.06
N ALA A 61 -4.99 19.48 1.31
CA ALA A 61 -3.66 19.12 1.80
C ALA A 61 -3.48 17.60 1.92
N TYR A 62 -4.50 16.88 2.39
CA TYR A 62 -4.50 15.43 2.46
C TYR A 62 -4.42 14.78 1.07
N ASP A 63 -5.19 15.26 0.10
CA ASP A 63 -5.19 14.75 -1.28
C ASP A 63 -3.84 15.01 -1.98
N ASN A 64 -3.20 16.15 -1.73
CA ASN A 64 -1.85 16.39 -2.21
C ASN A 64 -0.83 15.42 -1.58
N ALA A 65 -1.02 14.99 -0.34
CA ALA A 65 -0.19 13.95 0.29
C ALA A 65 -0.44 12.56 -0.34
N ILE A 66 -1.68 12.26 -0.76
CA ILE A 66 -1.97 11.06 -1.55
C ILE A 66 -1.20 11.07 -2.87
N LEU A 67 -1.08 12.23 -3.54
CA LEU A 67 -0.31 12.34 -4.78
C LEU A 67 1.18 11.99 -4.59
N GLU A 68 1.80 12.33 -3.45
CA GLU A 68 3.17 11.88 -3.16
C GLU A 68 3.22 10.37 -2.95
N THR A 69 2.26 9.79 -2.22
CA THR A 69 2.19 8.33 -2.04
C THR A 69 2.03 7.62 -3.40
N ASP A 70 1.16 8.12 -4.28
CA ASP A 70 1.00 7.60 -5.65
C ASP A 70 2.29 7.69 -6.47
N ASP A 71 2.98 8.84 -6.46
CA ASP A 71 4.25 9.01 -7.16
C ASP A 71 5.35 8.08 -6.60
N PHE A 72 5.39 7.89 -5.28
CA PHE A 72 6.31 6.95 -4.62
C PHE A 72 6.05 5.51 -5.07
N LEU A 73 4.80 5.05 -5.08
CA LEU A 73 4.43 3.72 -5.55
C LEU A 73 4.77 3.54 -7.03
N ALA A 74 4.48 4.55 -7.87
CA ALA A 74 4.82 4.53 -9.29
C ALA A 74 6.33 4.47 -9.55
N ARG A 75 7.15 5.18 -8.75
CA ARG A 75 8.62 5.07 -8.80
C ARG A 75 9.10 3.69 -8.38
N THR A 76 8.50 3.12 -7.33
CA THR A 76 8.84 1.77 -6.83
C THR A 76 8.54 0.72 -7.89
N ILE A 77 7.34 0.75 -8.49
CA ILE A 77 6.95 -0.15 -9.58
C ILE A 77 7.92 -0.03 -10.76
N ARG A 78 8.27 1.19 -11.18
CA ARG A 78 9.21 1.39 -12.29
C ARG A 78 10.59 0.80 -12.02
N MET A 79 11.08 0.93 -10.80
CA MET A 79 12.35 0.33 -10.37
C MET A 79 12.25 -1.21 -10.40
N LEU A 80 11.23 -1.79 -9.76
CA LEU A 80 11.02 -3.24 -9.73
C LEU A 80 10.78 -3.85 -11.11
N ALA A 81 10.12 -3.13 -12.02
CA ALA A 81 9.87 -3.57 -13.39
C ALA A 81 11.12 -3.56 -14.28
N GLN A 82 12.17 -2.84 -13.87
CA GLN A 82 13.46 -2.80 -14.57
C GLN A 82 14.43 -3.86 -14.04
N ASP A 83 14.12 -4.46 -12.89
CA ASP A 83 14.90 -5.54 -12.30
C ASP A 83 14.95 -6.76 -13.23
N ARG A 84 16.13 -7.36 -13.32
CA ARG A 84 16.42 -8.54 -14.17
C ARG A 84 16.96 -9.71 -13.35
N SER A 85 17.32 -9.48 -12.09
CA SER A 85 17.87 -10.48 -11.18
C SER A 85 16.75 -11.20 -10.43
N HIS A 86 15.59 -10.56 -10.23
CA HIS A 86 14.49 -11.10 -9.44
C HIS A 86 13.13 -11.05 -10.13
N ASP A 87 12.29 -12.02 -9.78
CA ASP A 87 10.86 -11.98 -10.00
C ASP A 87 10.22 -11.09 -8.93
N THR A 88 9.81 -9.87 -9.30
CA THR A 88 9.40 -8.85 -8.32
C THR A 88 7.88 -8.72 -8.17
N ALA A 89 7.46 -8.30 -6.98
CA ALA A 89 6.10 -7.85 -6.69
C ALA A 89 6.12 -6.71 -5.65
N MET A 90 5.04 -5.95 -5.59
CA MET A 90 4.82 -4.90 -4.60
C MET A 90 3.43 -5.03 -4.00
N ILE A 91 3.35 -5.02 -2.68
CA ILE A 91 2.10 -4.84 -1.93
C ILE A 91 2.22 -3.53 -1.15
N TYR A 92 1.27 -2.63 -1.36
CA TYR A 92 1.06 -1.45 -0.54
C TYR A 92 -0.23 -1.64 0.26
N LEU A 93 -0.19 -1.32 1.55
CA LEU A 93 -1.33 -1.33 2.45
C LEU A 93 -1.14 -0.23 3.49
N SER A 94 -2.12 0.66 3.65
CA SER A 94 -2.10 1.63 4.75
C SER A 94 -2.33 0.90 6.07
N ASP A 95 -1.74 1.39 7.16
CA ASP A 95 -1.97 0.88 8.52
C ASP A 95 -3.37 1.24 9.03
N HIS A 96 -3.83 2.46 8.77
CA HIS A 96 -5.19 2.92 9.04
C HIS A 96 -5.57 4.10 8.11
N GLY A 97 -6.79 4.60 8.27
CA GLY A 97 -7.28 5.80 7.59
C GLY A 97 -7.20 7.06 8.48
N GLU A 98 -7.91 8.13 8.13
CA GLU A 98 -7.80 9.44 8.78
C GLU A 98 -9.16 10.16 8.80
N SER A 99 -9.51 10.82 9.90
CA SER A 99 -10.65 11.76 9.95
C SER A 99 -10.18 13.19 9.65
N LEU A 100 -10.91 13.90 8.79
CA LEU A 100 -10.55 15.21 8.25
C LEU A 100 -11.59 16.28 8.59
N GLY A 101 -12.31 16.11 9.70
CA GLY A 101 -13.33 17.04 10.21
C GLY A 101 -14.77 16.55 10.07
N GLU A 102 -15.01 15.34 9.55
CA GLU A 102 -16.34 14.72 9.54
C GLU A 102 -16.85 14.60 10.97
N GLY A 103 -18.05 15.12 11.27
CA GLY A 103 -18.59 15.06 12.63
C GLY A 103 -17.70 15.74 13.69
N ASN A 104 -16.88 16.71 13.27
CA ASN A 104 -15.86 17.37 14.11
C ASN A 104 -14.76 16.42 14.62
N LEU A 105 -14.56 15.28 13.95
CA LEU A 105 -13.49 14.33 14.23
C LEU A 105 -12.28 14.64 13.36
N TYR A 106 -11.11 14.64 13.98
CA TYR A 106 -9.83 14.85 13.29
C TYR A 106 -8.86 13.76 13.72
N LEU A 107 -7.86 13.55 12.87
CA LEU A 107 -6.81 12.57 13.09
C LEU A 107 -7.35 11.12 13.10
N HIS A 108 -6.66 10.25 13.82
CA HIS A 108 -6.96 8.83 13.97
C HIS A 108 -6.77 8.39 15.44
N GLY A 109 -6.98 7.11 15.70
CA GLY A 109 -6.79 6.50 17.03
C GLY A 109 -8.09 6.34 17.83
N PHE A 110 -9.24 6.34 17.15
CA PHE A 110 -10.50 6.02 17.80
C PHE A 110 -10.54 4.52 18.17
N PRO A 111 -11.17 4.14 19.30
CA PRO A 111 -11.37 2.73 19.61
C PRO A 111 -12.12 2.05 18.45
N TYR A 112 -11.60 0.93 17.95
CA TYR A 112 -12.07 0.29 16.73
C TYR A 112 -13.59 0.08 16.68
N ALA A 113 -14.20 -0.32 17.81
CA ALA A 113 -15.64 -0.55 17.94
C ALA A 113 -16.53 0.67 17.65
N ILE A 114 -15.97 1.88 17.67
CA ILE A 114 -16.66 3.15 17.39
C ILE A 114 -15.94 4.03 16.36
N ALA A 115 -14.87 3.51 15.74
CA ALA A 115 -14.11 4.26 14.76
C ALA A 115 -14.94 4.46 13.48
N PRO A 116 -14.90 5.66 12.87
CA PRO A 116 -15.61 5.89 11.61
C PRO A 116 -14.95 5.10 10.47
N GLU A 117 -15.71 4.85 9.40
CA GLU A 117 -15.18 4.20 8.18
C GLU A 117 -13.91 4.87 7.66
N THR A 118 -13.81 6.18 7.80
CA THR A 118 -12.64 6.97 7.38
C THR A 118 -11.35 6.57 8.09
N GLN A 119 -11.40 5.97 9.29
CA GLN A 119 -10.22 5.47 10.01
C GLN A 119 -9.94 3.98 9.81
N ILE A 120 -10.94 3.18 9.40
CA ILE A 120 -10.79 1.72 9.27
C ILE A 120 -10.63 1.25 7.82
N LYS A 121 -11.20 1.97 6.86
CA LYS A 121 -11.16 1.59 5.44
C LYS A 121 -9.89 2.15 4.81
N VAL A 122 -9.00 1.25 4.41
CA VAL A 122 -7.67 1.59 3.88
C VAL A 122 -7.47 1.14 2.43
N PRO A 123 -6.60 1.81 1.67
CA PRO A 123 -6.18 1.33 0.36
C PRO A 123 -5.22 0.14 0.49
N MET A 124 -5.41 -0.84 -0.39
CA MET A 124 -4.44 -1.88 -0.69
C MET A 124 -4.18 -1.89 -2.21
N VAL A 125 -2.91 -1.93 -2.61
CA VAL A 125 -2.52 -2.00 -4.02
C VAL A 125 -1.51 -3.13 -4.19
N VAL A 126 -1.75 -3.98 -5.19
CA VAL A 126 -0.81 -5.03 -5.58
C VAL A 126 -0.33 -4.80 -7.01
N TRP A 127 0.97 -4.90 -7.21
CA TRP A 127 1.61 -4.98 -8.52
C TRP A 127 2.48 -6.23 -8.58
N ILE A 128 2.43 -6.95 -9.72
CA ILE A 128 3.14 -8.21 -9.93
C ILE A 128 3.88 -8.10 -11.26
N SER A 129 5.19 -8.37 -11.27
CA SER A 129 5.99 -8.41 -12.49
C SER A 129 5.58 -9.59 -13.40
N PRO A 130 5.89 -9.54 -14.71
CA PRO A 130 5.68 -10.68 -15.59
C PRO A 130 6.40 -11.95 -15.11
N GLY A 131 7.63 -11.82 -14.59
CA GLY A 131 8.40 -12.95 -14.06
C GLY A 131 7.73 -13.59 -12.85
N MET A 132 7.35 -12.79 -11.84
CA MET A 132 6.61 -13.28 -10.67
C MET A 132 5.29 -13.94 -11.05
N ARG A 133 4.54 -13.33 -11.99
CA ARG A 133 3.29 -13.91 -12.48
C ARG A 133 3.51 -15.31 -13.06
N ASP A 134 4.53 -15.46 -13.90
CA ASP A 134 4.77 -16.70 -14.63
C ASP A 134 5.36 -17.77 -13.69
N ASN A 135 6.23 -17.39 -12.75
CA ASN A 135 6.83 -18.28 -11.75
C ASN A 135 5.80 -18.77 -10.71
N ALA A 136 5.01 -17.86 -10.13
CA ALA A 136 3.99 -18.21 -9.14
C ALA A 136 2.68 -18.73 -9.77
N GLY A 137 2.56 -18.72 -11.11
CA GLY A 137 1.35 -19.19 -11.82
C GLY A 137 0.10 -18.35 -11.55
N ILE A 138 0.25 -17.04 -11.29
CA ILE A 138 -0.85 -16.15 -10.88
C ILE A 138 -1.62 -15.63 -12.10
N ASP A 139 -2.94 -15.85 -12.16
CA ASP A 139 -3.81 -15.15 -13.11
C ASP A 139 -4.13 -13.74 -12.61
N VAL A 140 -3.38 -12.75 -13.08
CA VAL A 140 -3.61 -11.33 -12.76
C VAL A 140 -5.03 -10.86 -13.12
N ARG A 141 -5.70 -11.49 -14.10
CA ARG A 141 -7.10 -11.15 -14.41
C ARG A 141 -8.04 -11.67 -13.32
N CYS A 142 -7.75 -12.83 -12.73
CA CYS A 142 -8.44 -13.32 -11.55
C CYS A 142 -8.24 -12.37 -10.37
N VAL A 143 -6.99 -12.00 -10.06
CA VAL A 143 -6.69 -11.07 -8.95
C VAL A 143 -7.47 -9.76 -9.10
N LYS A 144 -7.53 -9.20 -10.31
CA LYS A 144 -8.31 -7.98 -10.58
C LYS A 144 -9.82 -8.15 -10.35
N ARG A 145 -10.39 -9.35 -10.58
CA ARG A 145 -11.80 -9.62 -10.26
C ARG A 145 -12.01 -9.74 -8.75
N GLN A 146 -11.07 -10.35 -8.03
CA GLN A 146 -11.14 -10.51 -6.58
C GLN A 146 -10.90 -9.22 -5.80
N ALA A 147 -10.24 -8.22 -6.40
CA ALA A 147 -9.94 -6.93 -5.75
C ALA A 147 -11.18 -6.15 -5.27
N GLY A 148 -12.40 -6.52 -5.70
CA GLY A 148 -13.65 -5.95 -5.21
C GLY A 148 -14.20 -6.59 -3.93
N ASN A 149 -13.63 -7.71 -3.49
CA ASN A 149 -14.06 -8.40 -2.28
C ASN A 149 -13.60 -7.66 -1.02
N SER A 150 -14.26 -7.95 0.10
CA SER A 150 -13.83 -7.43 1.40
C SER A 150 -12.58 -8.17 1.86
N LEU A 151 -11.55 -7.40 2.21
CA LEU A 151 -10.26 -7.86 2.73
C LEU A 151 -9.89 -7.04 3.97
N SER A 152 -8.96 -7.55 4.77
CA SER A 152 -8.41 -6.88 5.95
C SER A 152 -6.88 -7.05 6.02
N HIS A 153 -6.25 -6.47 7.05
CA HIS A 153 -4.84 -6.77 7.35
C HIS A 153 -4.58 -8.25 7.65
N ASP A 154 -5.61 -9.03 8.02
CA ASP A 154 -5.47 -10.47 8.29
C ASP A 154 -4.97 -11.22 7.05
N ASN A 155 -5.31 -10.73 5.86
CA ASN A 155 -4.88 -11.31 4.61
C ASN A 155 -3.38 -11.10 4.30
N LEU A 156 -2.76 -10.04 4.84
CA LEU A 156 -1.39 -9.65 4.46
C LEU A 156 -0.38 -10.75 4.78
N PHE A 157 -0.47 -11.35 5.97
CA PHE A 157 0.47 -12.37 6.41
C PHE A 157 0.49 -13.57 5.46
N HIS A 158 -0.69 -14.12 5.17
CA HIS A 158 -0.82 -15.30 4.32
C HIS A 158 -0.49 -15.00 2.86
N SER A 159 -0.85 -13.80 2.38
CA SER A 159 -0.54 -13.37 1.01
C SER A 159 0.96 -13.22 0.75
N VAL A 160 1.72 -12.72 1.74
CA VAL A 160 3.19 -12.67 1.64
C VAL A 160 3.79 -14.08 1.63
N LEU A 161 3.30 -14.99 2.49
CA LEU A 161 3.76 -16.38 2.48
C LEU A 161 3.45 -17.08 1.15
N GLY A 162 2.26 -16.84 0.57
CA GLY A 162 1.82 -17.37 -0.71
C GLY A 162 2.71 -16.91 -1.87
N LEU A 163 2.97 -15.60 -1.96
CA LEU A 163 3.90 -15.05 -2.98
C LEU A 163 5.32 -15.62 -2.86
N MET A 164 5.77 -15.84 -1.62
CA MET A 164 7.10 -16.39 -1.33
C MET A 164 7.12 -17.93 -1.37
N GLN A 165 6.01 -18.58 -1.73
CA GLN A 165 5.87 -20.04 -1.82
C GLN A 165 6.28 -20.79 -0.55
N VAL A 166 6.11 -20.16 0.63
CA VAL A 166 6.54 -20.72 1.92
C VAL A 166 5.59 -21.83 2.35
N ARG A 167 6.11 -23.05 2.50
CA ARG A 167 5.37 -24.17 3.08
C ARG A 167 5.42 -24.11 4.60
N SER A 168 4.27 -23.85 5.23
CA SER A 168 4.16 -23.73 6.68
C SER A 168 2.80 -24.18 7.20
N SER A 169 2.75 -24.74 8.40
CA SER A 169 1.50 -25.13 9.06
C SER A 169 0.64 -23.94 9.49
N VAL A 170 1.21 -22.73 9.52
CA VAL A 170 0.47 -21.50 9.84
C VAL A 170 -0.04 -20.79 8.58
N TYR A 171 0.25 -21.30 7.38
CA TYR A 171 -0.31 -20.75 6.16
C TYR A 171 -1.77 -21.19 6.02
N ASP A 172 -2.65 -20.23 5.70
CA ASP A 172 -4.07 -20.41 5.52
C ASP A 172 -4.42 -19.88 4.12
N PRO A 173 -4.74 -20.76 3.15
CA PRO A 173 -5.04 -20.34 1.79
C PRO A 173 -6.32 -19.51 1.69
N ASP A 174 -7.25 -19.61 2.65
CA ASP A 174 -8.49 -18.81 2.65
C ASP A 174 -8.20 -17.33 2.97
N LEU A 175 -7.03 -17.03 3.55
CA LEU A 175 -6.57 -15.68 3.85
C LEU A 175 -5.53 -15.16 2.85
N ASP A 176 -5.03 -15.98 1.92
CA ASP A 176 -4.16 -15.54 0.83
C ASP A 176 -4.98 -14.96 -0.33
N VAL A 177 -4.77 -13.68 -0.66
CA VAL A 177 -5.49 -12.99 -1.74
C VAL A 177 -5.17 -13.55 -3.14
N PHE A 178 -4.12 -14.37 -3.27
CA PHE A 178 -3.68 -14.96 -4.53
C PHE A 178 -4.13 -16.41 -4.70
N SER A 179 -4.50 -17.11 -3.63
CA SER A 179 -4.67 -18.57 -3.62
C SER A 179 -5.68 -19.08 -4.66
N GLU A 180 -6.84 -18.43 -4.77
CA GLU A 180 -7.88 -18.76 -5.77
C GLU A 180 -7.47 -18.45 -7.21
N CYS A 181 -6.40 -17.67 -7.38
CA CYS A 181 -5.92 -17.17 -8.67
C CYS A 181 -4.63 -17.85 -9.13
N ILE A 182 -4.12 -18.85 -8.41
CA ILE A 182 -2.98 -19.66 -8.82
C ILE A 182 -3.45 -20.84 -9.67
N ASP A 183 -2.85 -21.03 -10.85
CA ASP A 183 -3.13 -22.20 -11.68
C ASP A 183 -2.56 -23.46 -11.02
N SER A 184 -3.45 -24.37 -10.61
CA SER A 184 -3.10 -25.64 -9.94
C SER A 184 -2.23 -26.57 -10.79
N LYS A 185 -2.00 -26.25 -12.07
CA LYS A 185 -1.09 -26.99 -12.96
C LYS A 185 0.37 -26.52 -12.89
N ILE A 186 0.63 -25.34 -12.31
CA ILE A 186 1.96 -24.73 -12.19
C ILE A 186 2.44 -24.75 -10.72
N ALA A 187 1.53 -24.97 -9.77
CA ALA A 187 1.86 -25.09 -8.35
C ALA A 187 2.79 -26.31 -8.08
N PRO A 188 3.94 -26.11 -7.39
CA PRO A 188 4.94 -27.16 -7.13
C PRO A 188 4.57 -28.15 -6.02
#